data_AF-A0A6J5U664-F1
#
_entry.id   AF-A0A6J5U664-F1
#
_cell.length_a   1.000
_cell.length_b   1.000
_cell.length_c   1.000
_cell.angle_alpha   90.00
_cell.angle_beta   90.00
_cell.angle_gamma   90.00
#
_symmetry.space_group_name_H-M   'P 1'
#
loop_
_entity.id
_entity.type
_entity.pdbx_description
1 polymer ?
#
loop_
_entity_poly.entity_id
_entity_poly.type
_entity_poly.pdbx_seq_one_letter_code
_entity_poly.pdbx_strand_id
1 'polypeptide(L)' 'MFLRKVVSINQNFQQTIWHYHGGCQVGRVVDKGYRVLGIDSLRVIDGSTFYHTPGANPQDTVTMLGRQVHGAKDSA' A
#
# COMPACT_ATOMS: atom_id res chain seq x y z
N MET A 1 -2.80 -37.61 6.26
CA MET A 1 -2.57 -37.06 7.63
C MET A 1 -1.57 -35.89 7.63
N PHE A 2 -0.48 -35.94 6.85
CA PHE A 2 0.57 -34.91 6.79
C PHE A 2 0.07 -33.51 6.36
N LEU A 3 -0.66 -33.42 5.24
CA LEU A 3 -1.17 -32.12 4.73
C LEU A 3 -2.12 -31.41 5.70
N ARG A 4 -2.96 -32.16 6.44
CA ARG A 4 -3.86 -31.58 7.45
C ARG A 4 -3.10 -30.98 8.64
N LYS A 5 -1.97 -31.58 9.04
CA LYS A 5 -1.07 -31.01 10.06
C LYS A 5 -0.38 -29.74 9.53
N VAL A 6 0.09 -29.75 8.29
CA VAL A 6 0.71 -28.55 7.66
C VAL A 6 -0.29 -27.39 7.59
N VAL A 7 -1.52 -27.63 7.13
CA VAL A 7 -2.57 -26.60 7.08
C VAL A 7 -2.91 -26.09 8.49
N SER A 8 -3.03 -26.99 9.47
CA SER A 8 -3.32 -26.61 10.86
C SER A 8 -2.22 -25.72 11.48
N ILE A 9 -0.94 -26.01 11.23
CA ILE A 9 0.17 -25.14 11.66
C ILE A 9 0.06 -23.75 11.04
N ASN A 10 -0.24 -23.66 9.73
CA ASN A 10 -0.42 -22.38 9.05
C ASN A 10 -1.61 -21.57 9.58
N GLN A 11 -2.63 -22.22 10.13
CA GLN A 11 -3.79 -21.53 10.73
C GLN A 11 -3.54 -21.07 12.17
N ASN A 12 -2.70 -21.79 12.92
CA ASN A 12 -2.43 -21.48 14.32
C ASN A 12 -1.37 -20.38 14.54
N PHE A 13 -0.52 -20.11 13.53
CA PHE A 13 0.58 -19.13 13.61
C PHE A 13 0.47 -18.02 12.54
N GLN A 14 -0.75 -17.60 12.20
CA GLN A 14 -0.96 -16.45 11.32
C GLN A 14 -0.76 -15.14 12.09
N GLN A 15 0.20 -14.34 11.63
CA GLN A 15 0.43 -12.98 12.11
C GLN A 15 0.64 -12.08 10.89
N THR A 16 0.46 -10.77 11.08
CA THR A 16 0.83 -9.81 10.05
C THR A 16 2.36 -9.80 9.86
N ILE A 17 2.80 -9.60 8.61
CA ILE A 17 4.18 -9.21 8.30
C ILE A 17 4.32 -7.69 8.16
N TRP A 18 3.34 -6.94 8.65
CA TRP A 18 3.35 -5.49 8.71
C TRP A 18 3.25 -4.80 7.34
N HIS A 19 2.75 -5.52 6.31
CA HIS A 19 2.57 -5.04 4.93
C HIS A 19 1.14 -4.59 4.62
N TYR A 20 0.49 -3.89 5.55
CA TYR A 20 -0.87 -3.40 5.33
C TYR A 20 -0.92 -2.36 4.20
N HIS A 21 -1.95 -2.43 3.34
CA HIS A 21 -2.14 -1.54 2.20
C HIS A 21 -3.61 -1.48 1.76
N GLY A 22 -3.96 -0.53 0.88
CA GLY A 22 -5.27 -0.47 0.21
C GLY A 22 -6.38 0.36 0.88
N GLY A 23 -6.09 1.11 1.96
CA GLY A 23 -7.07 1.96 2.65
C GLY A 23 -7.51 3.23 1.90
N CYS A 24 -6.72 3.74 0.94
CA CYS A 24 -6.99 4.98 0.20
C CYS A 24 -6.79 4.79 -1.31
N GLN A 25 -7.50 3.83 -1.89
CA GLN A 25 -7.34 3.45 -3.30
C GLN A 25 -7.58 4.62 -4.27
N VAL A 26 -6.75 4.67 -5.31
CA VAL A 26 -6.88 5.62 -6.44
C VAL A 26 -8.22 5.41 -7.16
N GLY A 27 -8.91 6.51 -7.44
CA GLY A 27 -10.25 6.53 -8.05
C GLY A 27 -11.40 6.30 -7.06
N ARG A 28 -11.12 6.01 -5.78
CA ARG A 28 -12.13 5.88 -4.72
C ARG A 28 -11.94 6.89 -3.59
N VAL A 29 -10.71 7.08 -3.12
CA VAL A 29 -10.37 8.02 -2.03
C VAL A 29 -9.48 9.15 -2.52
N VAL A 30 -8.55 8.85 -3.43
CA VAL A 30 -7.64 9.84 -4.03
C VAL A 30 -7.72 9.84 -5.55
N ASP A 31 -7.36 10.95 -6.19
CA ASP A 31 -7.21 11.06 -7.64
C ASP A 31 -5.88 10.45 -8.15
N LYS A 32 -5.64 10.49 -9.47
CA LYS A 32 -4.37 10.01 -10.09
C LYS A 32 -3.13 10.81 -9.66
N GLY A 33 -3.33 12.02 -9.13
CA GLY A 33 -2.29 12.85 -8.53
C GLY A 33 -2.15 12.64 -7.03
N TYR A 34 -2.78 11.60 -6.46
CA TYR A 34 -2.80 11.29 -5.03
C TYR A 34 -3.48 12.36 -4.17
N ARG A 35 -4.27 13.27 -4.76
CA ARG A 35 -5.06 14.27 -4.02
C ARG A 35 -6.32 13.64 -3.44
N VAL A 36 -6.64 13.98 -2.21
CA VAL A 36 -7.88 13.51 -1.56
C VAL A 36 -9.08 14.12 -2.27
N LEU A 37 -10.04 13.29 -2.64
CA LEU A 37 -11.24 13.75 -3.35
C LEU A 37 -12.07 14.68 -2.46
N GLY A 38 -12.44 15.85 -2.98
CA GLY A 38 -13.24 16.84 -2.27
C GLY A 38 -12.50 17.65 -1.19
N ILE A 39 -11.18 17.47 -1.04
CA ILE A 39 -10.34 18.22 -0.09
C ILE A 39 -9.21 18.92 -0.83
N ASP A 40 -9.09 20.23 -0.62
CA ASP A 40 -8.00 21.02 -1.20
C ASP A 40 -6.69 20.81 -0.45
N SER A 41 -5.58 20.85 -1.20
CA SER A 41 -4.21 20.84 -0.67
C SER A 41 -3.79 19.63 0.18
N LEU A 42 -4.55 18.52 0.19
CA LEU A 42 -4.20 17.28 0.88
C LEU A 42 -3.90 16.14 -0.09
N ARG A 43 -2.79 15.41 0.15
CA ARG A 43 -2.43 14.18 -0.58
C ARG A 43 -2.12 13.05 0.37
N VAL A 44 -2.39 11.82 -0.05
CA VAL A 44 -2.00 10.59 0.66
C VAL A 44 -0.91 9.90 -0.13
N ILE A 45 0.28 9.75 0.47
CA ILE A 45 1.46 9.17 -0.19
C ILE A 45 2.04 8.10 0.75
N ASP A 46 1.36 6.96 0.83
CA ASP A 46 1.77 5.80 1.60
C ASP A 46 1.19 4.50 1.00
N GLY A 47 1.39 3.37 1.67
CA GLY A 47 0.91 2.06 1.22
C GLY A 47 -0.61 1.93 1.13
N SER A 48 -1.39 2.82 1.76
CA SER A 48 -2.87 2.77 1.66
C SER A 48 -3.36 2.95 0.21
N THR A 49 -2.54 3.55 -0.66
CA THR A 49 -2.90 3.84 -2.05
C THR A 49 -2.68 2.65 -3.01
N PHE A 50 -2.06 1.56 -2.55
CA PHE A 50 -1.76 0.41 -3.39
C PHE A 50 -3.00 -0.45 -3.68
N TYR A 51 -3.12 -0.91 -4.93
CA TYR A 51 -4.17 -1.86 -5.36
C TYR A 51 -3.79 -3.32 -5.07
N HIS A 52 -2.49 -3.61 -5.04
CA HIS A 52 -1.95 -4.95 -4.84
C HIS A 52 -0.77 -4.90 -3.86
N THR A 53 -0.57 -5.99 -3.13
CA THR A 53 0.58 -6.15 -2.25
C THR A 53 1.87 -6.12 -3.07
N PRO A 54 2.82 -5.23 -2.77
CA PRO A 54 4.17 -5.32 -3.32
C PRO A 54 4.85 -6.62 -2.84
N GLY A 55 5.55 -7.31 -3.74
CA GLY A 55 6.29 -8.53 -3.42
C GLY A 55 7.62 -8.33 -2.67
N ALA A 56 7.82 -7.13 -2.11
CA ALA A 56 9.04 -6.71 -1.43
C ALA A 56 8.71 -6.06 -0.08
N ASN A 57 9.73 -5.69 0.70
CA ASN A 57 9.51 -4.92 1.92
C ASN A 57 8.82 -3.58 1.55
N PRO A 58 7.69 -3.21 2.20
CA PRO A 58 6.94 -2.01 1.89
C PRO A 58 7.76 -0.74 2.09
N GLN A 59 8.80 -0.77 2.93
CA GLN A 59 9.70 0.36 3.14
C GLN A 59 10.30 0.85 1.82
N ASP A 60 10.78 -0.06 0.97
CA ASP A 60 11.42 0.29 -0.30
C ASP A 60 10.38 0.91 -1.26
N THR A 61 9.21 0.27 -1.34
CA THR A 61 8.14 0.67 -2.25
C THR A 61 7.57 2.04 -1.87
N VAL A 62 7.30 2.28 -0.58
CA VAL A 62 6.77 3.55 -0.07
C VAL A 62 7.81 4.67 -0.21
N THR A 63 9.10 4.38 0.02
CA THR A 63 10.18 5.35 -0.19
C THR A 63 10.26 5.81 -1.65
N MET A 64 10.17 4.87 -2.59
CA MET A 64 10.17 5.17 -4.02
C MET A 64 8.94 5.98 -4.45
N LEU A 65 7.75 5.62 -3.94
CA LEU A 65 6.53 6.38 -4.18
C LEU A 65 6.70 7.85 -3.73
N GLY A 66 7.21 8.08 -2.53
CA GLY A 66 7.47 9.41 -1.99
C GLY A 66 8.35 10.24 -2.91
N ARG A 67 9.46 9.66 -3.40
CA ARG A 67 10.37 10.31 -4.34
C ARG A 67 9.70 10.62 -5.68
N GLN A 68 8.93 9.68 -6.24
CA GLN A 68 8.25 9.87 -7.51
C GLN A 68 7.25 11.01 -7.44
N VAL A 69 6.41 11.04 -6.39
CA VAL A 69 5.40 12.09 -6.23
C VAL A 69 6.07 13.43 -5.92
N HIS A 70 7.14 13.46 -5.13
CA HIS A 70 7.89 14.68 -4.87
C HIS A 70 8.53 15.24 -6.15
N GLY A 71 9.27 14.43 -6.92
CA GLY A 71 9.90 14.88 -8.16
C GLY A 71 8.91 15.27 -9.26
N ALA A 72 7.71 14.67 -9.27
CA ALA A 72 6.64 15.06 -10.19
C ALA A 72 5.97 16.41 -9.83
N LYS A 73 6.18 16.96 -8.63
CA LYS A 73 5.64 18.28 -8.26
C LYS A 73 6.29 19.43 -9.04
N ASP A 74 7.50 19.23 -9.54
CA ASP A 74 8.28 20.26 -10.24
C ASP A 74 8.15 20.17 -11.77
N SER A 75 7.28 19.27 -12.28
CA SER A 75 7.12 18.97 -13.70
C SER A 75 5.86 19.57 -14.34
N ALA A 76 5.29 20.62 -13.75
CA ALA A 76 4.09 21.31 -14.26
C ALA A 76 4.24 22.83 -14.20
#